data_AF-A0A3M2HQ14-F1
#
_entry.id   AF-A0A3M2HQ14-F1
#
_cell.length_a   1.000
_cell.length_b   1.000
_cell.length_c   1.000
_cell.angle_alpha   90.00
_cell.angle_beta   90.00
_cell.angle_gamma   90.00
#
_symmetry.space_group_name_H-M   'P 1'
#
loop_
_entity.id
_entity.type
_entity.pdbx_description
1 polymer ?
#
loop_
_entity_poly.entity_id
_entity_poly.type
_entity_poly.pdbx_seq_one_letter_code
_entity_poly.pdbx_strand_id
1 'polypeptide(L)'
;MVALMCISAWAFGQTDSTAVPWDTVVAEMQIIESSRQPDSLKNTLMQDLFHRYHITAEAYEHFYQDFLRQPPAEQLRFLDRVKSILQAFLRQKQGFRQSPPPPTSKTPPKPSSPNPP
;
A
#
# COMPACT_ATOMS: atom_id res chain seq x y z
N MET A 1 40.44 -0.05 -41.51
CA MET A 1 39.48 1.06 -41.35
C MET A 1 38.55 0.69 -40.22
N VAL A 2 38.63 1.40 -39.09
CA VAL A 2 37.88 1.10 -37.87
C VAL A 2 36.54 1.85 -37.90
N ALA A 3 35.45 1.12 -37.65
CA ALA A 3 34.11 1.65 -37.48
C ALA A 3 33.98 2.37 -36.13
N LEU A 4 33.25 3.49 -36.08
CA LEU A 4 32.70 4.00 -34.82
C LEU A 4 31.28 4.50 -35.06
N MET A 5 30.31 3.73 -34.56
CA MET A 5 28.90 4.08 -34.49
C MET A 5 28.69 5.09 -33.37
N CYS A 6 28.15 6.27 -33.69
CA CYS A 6 27.66 7.21 -32.69
C CYS A 6 26.25 6.77 -32.24
N ILE A 7 26.19 5.88 -31.24
CA ILE A 7 24.96 5.63 -30.49
C ILE A 7 24.79 6.81 -29.54
N SER A 8 23.87 7.71 -29.87
CA SER A 8 23.39 8.75 -28.97
C SER A 8 22.53 8.11 -27.88
N ALA A 9 23.18 7.50 -26.89
CA ALA A 9 22.54 7.18 -25.62
C ALA A 9 22.33 8.50 -24.87
N TRP A 10 21.20 9.17 -25.11
CA TRP A 10 20.71 10.16 -24.16
C TRP A 10 20.24 9.41 -22.91
N ALA A 11 21.19 9.25 -21.99
CA ALA A 11 20.96 8.89 -20.62
C ALA A 11 20.09 10.00 -19.98
N PHE A 12 18.78 9.78 -19.93
CA PHE A 12 17.92 10.43 -18.95
C PHE A 12 18.23 9.80 -17.58
N GLY A 13 19.35 10.24 -16.99
CA GLY A 13 19.74 9.96 -15.61
C GLY A 13 19.29 11.11 -14.71
N GLN A 14 18.06 11.00 -14.19
CA GLN A 14 17.51 11.63 -12.97
C GLN A 14 16.12 11.00 -12.83
N THR A 15 15.85 10.12 -11.87
CA THR A 15 15.82 10.44 -10.45
C THR A 15 16.07 9.20 -9.58
N ASP A 16 16.86 9.36 -8.53
CA ASP A 16 16.70 8.61 -7.29
C ASP A 16 15.28 8.85 -6.77
N SER A 17 14.39 7.92 -7.06
CA SER A 17 13.10 7.76 -6.42
C SER A 17 12.87 6.27 -6.41
N THR A 18 12.69 5.69 -5.22
CA THR A 18 12.13 4.36 -5.08
C THR A 18 10.78 4.37 -5.81
N ALA A 19 10.79 4.01 -7.11
CA ALA A 19 9.61 4.01 -7.95
C ALA A 19 8.62 3.05 -7.30
N VAL A 20 7.53 3.60 -6.77
CA VAL A 20 6.55 2.79 -6.07
C VAL A 20 5.98 1.78 -7.07
N PRO A 21 6.00 0.48 -6.75
CA PRO A 21 5.45 -0.53 -7.63
C PRO A 21 3.98 -0.25 -7.99
N TRP A 22 3.61 -0.41 -9.26
CA TRP A 22 2.24 -0.16 -9.74
C TRP A 22 1.18 -1.03 -9.05
N ASP A 23 1.53 -2.21 -8.56
CA ASP A 23 0.61 -3.03 -7.76
C ASP A 23 0.26 -2.38 -6.41
N THR A 24 1.20 -1.65 -5.80
CA THR A 24 0.96 -0.84 -4.60
C THR A 24 0.05 0.34 -4.89
N VAL A 25 0.33 1.05 -6.00
CA VAL A 25 -0.51 2.18 -6.45
C VAL A 25 -1.94 1.71 -6.65
N VAL A 26 -2.15 0.65 -7.44
CA VAL A 26 -3.48 0.10 -7.74
C VAL A 26 -4.16 -0.42 -6.47
N ALA A 27 -3.42 -1.04 -5.55
CA ALA A 27 -3.98 -1.46 -4.27
C ALA A 27 -4.53 -0.27 -3.46
N GLU A 28 -3.78 0.82 -3.33
CA GLU A 28 -4.25 2.00 -2.61
C GLU A 28 -5.41 2.71 -3.33
N MET A 29 -5.41 2.78 -4.67
CA MET A 29 -6.56 3.24 -5.45
C MET A 29 -7.82 2.44 -5.12
N GLN A 30 -7.72 1.10 -5.06
CA GLN A 30 -8.84 0.23 -4.70
C GLN A 30 -9.33 0.46 -3.26
N ILE A 31 -8.45 0.80 -2.32
CA ILE A 31 -8.84 1.16 -0.95
C ILE A 31 -9.68 2.46 -0.95
N ILE A 32 -9.28 3.46 -1.75
CA ILE A 32 -10.01 4.73 -1.87
C ILE A 32 -11.39 4.49 -2.50
N GLU A 33 -11.43 3.76 -3.62
CA GLU A 33 -12.66 3.43 -4.36
C GLU A 33 -13.66 2.64 -3.52
N SER A 34 -13.18 1.63 -2.78
CA SER A 34 -14.02 0.79 -1.91
C SER A 34 -14.39 1.45 -0.57
N SER A 35 -13.87 2.64 -0.29
CA SER A 35 -14.19 3.36 0.94
C SER A 35 -15.65 3.86 0.92
N ARG A 36 -16.25 4.00 2.11
CA ARG A 36 -17.61 4.54 2.29
C ARG A 36 -17.67 6.08 2.24
N GLN A 37 -16.60 6.72 1.78
CA GLN A 37 -16.51 8.18 1.69
C GLN A 37 -17.33 8.70 0.49
N PRO A 38 -17.78 9.97 0.51
CA PRO A 38 -18.43 10.57 -0.65
C PRO A 38 -17.45 10.72 -1.82
N ASP A 39 -17.98 10.73 -3.05
CA ASP A 39 -17.16 10.75 -4.29
C ASP A 39 -16.26 11.99 -4.39
N SER A 40 -16.71 13.14 -3.87
CA SER A 40 -15.88 14.34 -3.82
C SER A 40 -14.58 14.12 -3.02
N LEU A 41 -14.68 13.42 -1.89
CA LEU A 41 -13.52 13.10 -1.06
C LEU A 41 -12.68 11.99 -1.69
N LYS A 42 -13.29 11.00 -2.35
CA LYS A 42 -12.55 9.98 -3.11
C LYS A 42 -11.69 10.60 -4.21
N ASN A 43 -12.24 11.57 -4.95
CA ASN A 43 -11.50 12.30 -5.97
C ASN A 43 -10.31 13.05 -5.40
N THR A 44 -10.47 13.74 -4.27
CA THR A 44 -9.35 14.40 -3.57
C THR A 44 -8.30 13.38 -3.12
N LEU A 45 -8.70 12.27 -2.50
CA LEU A 45 -7.78 11.23 -2.08
C LEU A 45 -7.03 10.58 -3.25
N MET A 46 -7.70 10.42 -4.40
CA MET A 46 -7.07 9.91 -5.61
C MET A 46 -6.03 10.89 -6.16
N GLN A 47 -6.35 12.19 -6.19
CA GLN A 47 -5.40 13.24 -6.57
C GLN A 47 -4.20 13.29 -5.62
N ASP A 48 -4.44 13.20 -4.32
CA ASP A 48 -3.38 13.17 -3.31
C ASP A 48 -2.46 11.96 -3.47
N LEU A 49 -3.02 10.79 -3.82
CA LEU A 49 -2.24 9.59 -4.09
C LEU A 49 -1.34 9.76 -5.32
N PHE A 50 -1.89 10.31 -6.40
CA PHE A 50 -1.13 10.55 -7.64
C PHE A 50 -0.03 11.58 -7.40
N HIS A 51 -0.32 12.63 -6.63
CA HIS A 51 0.67 13.63 -6.24
C HIS A 51 1.78 13.03 -5.38
N ARG A 52 1.43 12.23 -4.37
CA ARG A 52 2.38 11.57 -3.46
C ARG A 52 3.35 10.64 -4.17
N TYR A 53 2.87 9.95 -5.21
CA TYR A 53 3.69 9.02 -5.99
C TYR A 53 4.26 9.63 -7.27
N HIS A 54 4.09 10.94 -7.47
CA HIS A 54 4.53 11.64 -8.68
C HIS A 54 4.02 10.97 -9.97
N ILE A 55 2.78 10.45 -9.93
CA ILE A 55 2.14 9.80 -11.06
C ILE A 55 1.45 10.86 -11.90
N THR A 56 1.90 11.03 -13.15
CA THR A 56 1.22 11.87 -14.12
C THR A 56 0.06 11.13 -14.77
N ALA A 57 -0.88 11.87 -15.37
CA ALA A 57 -1.97 11.27 -16.13
C ALA A 57 -1.43 10.41 -17.30
N GLU A 58 -0.38 10.86 -17.98
CA GLU A 58 0.25 10.11 -19.07
C GLU A 58 0.88 8.82 -18.56
N ALA A 59 1.57 8.85 -17.41
CA ALA A 59 2.19 7.66 -16.82
C ALA A 59 1.15 6.59 -16.46
N TYR A 60 0.00 7.02 -15.91
CA TYR A 60 -1.12 6.13 -15.63
C TYR A 60 -1.74 5.56 -16.91
N GLU A 61 -1.95 6.39 -17.93
CA GLU A 61 -2.50 5.93 -19.21
C GLU A 61 -1.57 4.90 -19.87
N HIS A 62 -0.26 5.18 -19.93
CA HIS A 62 0.74 4.26 -20.46
C HIS A 62 0.73 2.92 -19.72
N PHE A 63 0.75 2.96 -18.38
CA PHE A 63 0.65 1.75 -17.56
C PHE A 63 -0.61 0.95 -17.89
N TYR A 64 -1.77 1.60 -17.98
CA TYR A 64 -3.04 0.94 -18.24
C TYR A 64 -3.08 0.31 -19.64
N GLN A 65 -2.60 1.03 -20.66
CA GLN A 65 -2.51 0.48 -22.02
C GLN A 65 -1.56 -0.72 -22.08
N ASP A 66 -0.41 -0.65 -21.42
CA ASP A 66 0.55 -1.74 -21.40
C ASP A 66 0.02 -2.96 -20.64
N PHE A 67 -0.69 -2.74 -19.52
CA PHE A 67 -1.38 -3.78 -18.78
C PHE A 67 -2.40 -4.53 -19.66
N LEU A 68 -3.22 -3.80 -20.43
CA LEU A 68 -4.21 -4.40 -21.32
C LEU A 68 -3.59 -5.22 -22.47
N ARG A 69 -2.39 -4.86 -22.91
CA ARG A 69 -1.64 -5.60 -23.95
C ARG A 69 -0.96 -6.85 -23.42
N GLN A 70 -0.80 -6.99 -22.10
CA GLN A 70 -0.17 -8.18 -21.52
C GLN A 70 -1.05 -9.42 -21.71
N PRO A 71 -0.44 -10.62 -21.80
CA PRO A 71 -1.20 -11.87 -21.79
C PRO A 71 -2.05 -12.00 -20.52
N PRO A 72 -3.24 -12.64 -20.59
CA PRO A 72 -4.12 -12.81 -19.43
C PRO A 72 -3.42 -13.41 -18.19
N ALA A 73 -2.46 -14.32 -18.38
CA ALA A 73 -1.71 -14.92 -17.28
C ALA A 73 -0.88 -13.89 -16.48
N GLU A 74 -0.27 -12.91 -17.16
CA GLU A 74 0.50 -11.85 -16.49
C GLU A 74 -0.42 -10.84 -15.81
N GLN A 75 -1.55 -10.51 -16.43
CA GLN A 75 -2.58 -9.68 -15.81
C GLN A 75 -3.08 -10.32 -14.51
N LEU A 76 -3.35 -11.63 -14.51
CA LEU A 76 -3.77 -12.36 -13.31
C LEU A 76 -2.69 -12.33 -12.22
N ARG A 77 -1.41 -12.56 -12.57
CA ARG A 77 -0.30 -12.47 -11.61
C ARG A 77 -0.17 -11.08 -11.00
N PHE A 78 -0.39 -10.03 -11.79
CA PHE A 78 -0.42 -8.65 -11.29
C PHE A 78 -1.57 -8.47 -10.29
N LEU A 79 -2.78 -8.91 -10.63
CA LEU A 79 -3.94 -8.81 -9.75
C LEU A 79 -3.77 -9.63 -8.46
N ASP A 80 -3.08 -10.77 -8.51
CA ASP A 80 -2.73 -11.54 -7.31
C ASP A 80 -1.78 -10.77 -6.37
N ARG A 81 -0.82 -10.01 -6.91
CA ARG A 81 0.04 -9.13 -6.11
C ARG A 81 -0.75 -7.99 -5.47
N VAL A 82 -1.61 -7.33 -6.24
CA VAL A 82 -2.53 -6.29 -5.74
C VAL A 82 -3.38 -6.84 -4.59
N LYS A 83 -3.97 -8.03 -4.77
CA LYS A 83 -4.77 -8.71 -3.76
C LYS A 83 -3.97 -9.02 -2.49
N SER A 84 -2.72 -9.48 -2.62
CA SER A 84 -1.84 -9.73 -1.48
C SER A 84 -1.58 -8.47 -0.66
N ILE A 85 -1.31 -7.35 -1.34
CA ILE A 85 -1.09 -6.04 -0.68
C ILE A 85 -2.36 -5.60 0.06
N LEU A 86 -3.51 -5.68 -0.60
CA LEU A 86 -4.81 -5.36 0.02
C LEU A 86 -5.08 -6.19 1.28
N GLN A 87 -4.82 -7.50 1.23
CA GLN A 87 -4.99 -8.39 2.38
C GLN A 87 -4.05 -8.03 3.54
N ALA A 88 -2.80 -7.66 3.25
CA ALA A 88 -1.86 -7.21 4.26
C ALA A 88 -2.36 -5.94 4.97
N PHE A 89 -2.86 -4.96 4.21
CA PHE A 89 -3.47 -3.74 4.75
C PHE A 89 -4.67 -4.03 5.65
N LEU A 90 -5.55 -4.94 5.23
CA LEU A 90 -6.73 -5.32 6.03
C LEU A 90 -6.32 -6.01 7.34
N ARG A 91 -5.33 -6.91 7.30
CA ARG A 91 -4.81 -7.57 8.50
C ARG A 91 -4.18 -6.58 9.48
N GLN A 92 -3.43 -5.61 8.97
CA GLN A 92 -2.83 -4.56 9.80
C GLN A 92 -3.88 -3.73 10.53
N LYS A 93 -5.01 -3.40 9.88
CA LYS A 93 -6.14 -2.71 10.53
C LYS A 93 -6.88 -3.59 11.55
N GLN A 94 -6.89 -4.91 11.37
CA GLN A 94 -7.50 -5.86 12.32
C GLN A 94 -6.58 -6.18 13.51
N GLY A 95 -5.27 -6.00 13.37
CA GLY A 95 -4.26 -6.28 14.41
C GLY A 95 -4.33 -5.38 15.65
N PHE A 96 -5.07 -4.27 15.63
CA PHE A 96 -5.31 -3.42 16.81
C PHE A 96 -6.34 -3.99 17.80
N ARG A 97 -6.92 -5.17 17.53
CA ARG A 97 -7.91 -5.81 18.40
C ARG A 97 -7.45 -7.11 19.07
N GLN A 98 -6.14 -7.27 19.28
CA GLN A 98 -5.62 -8.25 20.23
C GLN A 98 -4.93 -7.50 21.38
N SER A 99 -5.73 -6.80 22.19
CA SER A 99 -5.34 -6.59 23.58
C SER A 99 -5.12 -7.99 24.18
N PRO A 100 -3.95 -8.30 24.74
CA PRO A 100 -3.85 -9.46 25.61
C PRO A 100 -4.95 -9.34 26.68
N PRO A 101 -5.60 -10.44 27.09
CA PRO A 101 -6.59 -10.37 28.17
C PRO A 101 -5.95 -9.64 29.35
N PRO A 102 -6.68 -8.72 30.02
CA PRO A 102 -6.14 -8.02 31.18
C PRO A 102 -5.59 -9.08 32.15
N PRO A 103 -4.36 -8.93 32.67
CA PRO A 103 -3.89 -9.81 33.71
C PRO A 103 -4.92 -9.75 34.83
N THR A 104 -5.56 -10.89 35.08
CA THR A 104 -6.53 -11.03 36.16
C THR A 104 -5.87 -10.50 37.42
N SER A 105 -6.41 -9.39 37.91
CA SER A 105 -5.97 -8.71 39.11
C SER A 105 -5.77 -9.74 40.21
N LYS A 106 -4.52 -10.04 40.56
CA LYS A 106 -4.21 -10.69 41.83
C LYS A 106 -4.70 -9.74 42.91
N THR A 107 -5.80 -10.12 43.53
CA THR A 107 -6.36 -9.53 44.73
C THR A 107 -5.24 -9.30 45.75
N PRO A 108 -5.10 -8.10 46.35
CA PRO A 108 -4.14 -7.90 47.42
C PRO A 108 -4.46 -8.86 48.58
N PRO A 109 -3.48 -9.55 49.18
CA PRO A 109 -3.74 -10.30 50.40
C PRO A 109 -4.18 -9.32 51.49
N LYS A 110 -5.38 -9.58 52.02
CA LYS A 110 -5.98 -8.89 53.15
C LYS A 110 -4.97 -8.86 54.32
N PRO A 111 -4.61 -7.69 54.88
CA PRO A 111 -3.78 -7.65 56.08
C PRO A 111 -4.54 -8.30 57.23
N SER A 112 -3.96 -9.36 57.78
CA SER A 112 -4.44 -10.04 58.98
C SER A 112 -3.84 -9.29 60.17
N SER A 113 -4.68 -8.68 61.01
CA SER A 113 -4.27 -8.20 62.33
C SER A 113 -5.47 -8.07 63.27
N PRO A 114 -5.23 -8.18 64.59
CA PRO A 114 -5.84 -9.21 65.42
C PRO A 114 -6.99 -8.69 66.27
N ASN A 115 -7.91 -9.58 66.64
CA ASN A 115 -8.95 -9.30 67.64
C ASN A 115 -8.35 -9.40 69.06
N PRO A 116 -8.62 -8.44 69.97
CA PRO A 116 -8.53 -8.62 71.42
C PRO A 116 -9.81 -9.28 71.94
N PRO A 117 -9.75 -10.05 73.04
CA PRO A 117 -9.99 -9.46 74.37
C PRO A 117 -8.93 -9.78 75.42
#